data_AF-A0A804HY09-F1
#
_entry.id   AF-A0A804HY09-F1
#
_cell.length_a   1.000
_cell.length_b   1.000
_cell.length_c   1.000
_cell.angle_alpha   90.00
_cell.angle_beta   90.00
_cell.angle_gamma   90.00
#
_symmetry.space_group_name_H-M   'P 1'
#
loop_
_entity.id
_entity.type
_entity.pdbx_description
1 polymer ?
#
loop_
_entity_poly.entity_id
_entity_poly.type
_entity_poly.pdbx_seq_one_letter_code
_entity_poly.pdbx_strand_id
1 'polypeptide(L)'
;MKFLEYTPLDSINLFLDHLNLGESIIKGNLEAFSCKQTGTDRKLSFSLEQEILDYLEQSFDSDSHLPVEYLISRSSRKTLIYLVLTLSHMYPDYDFSAVRSHLYFREEEWDNFKQIYDMYLFEAAREWATANGGSSFIDILTNAIDEVEISLI
;
A
#
# COMPACT_ATOMS: atom_id res chain seq x y z
N MET A 1 3.55 12.95 -3.98
CA MET A 1 2.91 11.91 -4.79
C MET A 1 1.86 12.58 -5.64
N LYS A 2 1.63 12.12 -6.88
CA LYS A 2 0.51 12.62 -7.70
C LYS A 2 -0.49 11.50 -7.91
N PHE A 3 -1.74 11.74 -7.53
CA PHE A 3 -2.87 10.85 -7.81
C PHE A 3 -3.01 10.59 -9.32
N LEU A 4 -3.33 9.36 -9.67
CA LEU A 4 -3.48 8.88 -11.03
C LEU A 4 -4.91 8.41 -11.22
N GLU A 5 -5.65 9.10 -12.09
CA GLU A 5 -6.95 8.64 -12.56
C GLU A 5 -6.74 7.45 -13.49
N TYR A 6 -7.31 6.30 -13.14
CA TYR A 6 -7.21 5.10 -13.94
C TYR A 6 -8.53 4.31 -13.90
N THR A 7 -9.24 4.38 -15.02
CA THR A 7 -10.64 3.97 -15.17
C THR A 7 -10.94 2.51 -14.78
N PRO A 8 -10.06 1.53 -15.03
CA PRO A 8 -10.33 0.16 -14.62
C PRO A 8 -10.49 -0.02 -13.11
N LEU A 9 -9.81 0.80 -12.28
CA LEU A 9 -10.02 0.79 -10.83
C LEU A 9 -11.40 1.31 -10.43
N ASP A 10 -12.02 2.21 -11.22
CA ASP A 10 -13.35 2.76 -10.92
C ASP A 10 -14.41 1.66 -10.87
N SER A 11 -14.32 0.66 -11.75
CA SER A 11 -15.26 -0.47 -11.76
C SER A 11 -15.16 -1.33 -10.50
N ILE A 12 -13.93 -1.54 -10.01
CA ILE A 12 -13.67 -2.28 -8.78
C ILE A 12 -14.11 -1.45 -7.56
N ASN A 13 -13.79 -0.16 -7.56
CA ASN A 13 -14.18 0.77 -6.49
C ASN A 13 -15.69 0.89 -6.36
N LEU A 14 -16.42 0.97 -7.48
CA LEU A 14 -17.89 1.00 -7.47
C LEU A 14 -18.47 -0.27 -6.84
N PHE A 15 -17.87 -1.43 -7.12
CA PHE A 15 -18.28 -2.69 -6.50
C PHE A 15 -17.98 -2.73 -4.99
N LEU A 16 -16.84 -2.18 -4.57
CA LEU A 16 -16.39 -2.20 -3.18
C LEU A 16 -16.87 -1.01 -2.32
N ASP A 17 -17.53 0.01 -2.88
CA ASP A 17 -17.93 1.22 -2.14
C ASP A 17 -18.90 0.92 -0.99
N HIS A 18 -19.82 -0.03 -1.20
CA HIS A 18 -20.81 -0.46 -0.21
C HIS A 18 -21.32 -1.88 -0.44
N LEU A 19 -20.40 -2.84 -0.53
CA LEU A 19 -20.78 -4.22 -0.77
C LEU A 19 -21.48 -4.82 0.46
N ASN A 20 -22.81 -4.91 0.39
CA ASN A 20 -23.64 -5.45 1.47
C ASN A 20 -23.80 -6.97 1.31
N LEU A 21 -23.28 -7.71 2.29
CA LEU A 21 -23.31 -9.17 2.36
C LEU A 21 -24.36 -9.69 3.35
N GLY A 22 -25.33 -8.84 3.72
CA GLY A 22 -26.40 -9.14 4.67
C GLY A 22 -26.04 -8.73 6.10
N GLU A 23 -25.15 -9.47 6.75
CA GLU A 23 -24.74 -9.20 8.15
C GLU A 23 -23.51 -8.29 8.25
N SER A 24 -22.77 -8.13 7.16
CA SER A 24 -21.58 -7.30 7.09
C SER A 24 -21.58 -6.44 5.82
N ILE A 25 -20.82 -5.34 5.87
CA ILE A 25 -20.56 -4.47 4.72
C ILE A 25 -19.06 -4.46 4.49
N ILE A 26 -18.64 -4.87 3.31
CA ILE A 26 -17.25 -4.73 2.88
C ILE A 26 -17.09 -3.38 2.20
N LYS A 27 -16.03 -2.67 2.59
CA LYS A 27 -15.60 -1.44 1.95
C LYS A 27 -14.19 -1.60 1.44
N GLY A 28 -13.96 -1.18 0.21
CA GLY A 28 -12.64 -1.17 -0.40
C GLY A 28 -12.51 -0.01 -1.37
N ASN A 29 -11.28 0.45 -1.52
CA ASN A 29 -10.94 1.54 -2.42
C ASN A 29 -9.50 1.33 -2.91
N LEU A 30 -9.31 1.43 -4.21
CA LEU A 30 -8.05 1.33 -4.91
C LEU A 30 -7.71 2.69 -5.50
N GLU A 31 -6.56 3.21 -5.12
CA GLU A 31 -6.06 4.50 -5.57
C GLU A 31 -4.61 4.36 -6.02
N ALA A 32 -4.32 4.91 -7.20
CA ALA A 32 -2.99 4.87 -7.78
C ALA A 32 -2.27 6.20 -7.57
N PHE A 33 -0.99 6.14 -7.16
CA PHE A 33 -0.16 7.31 -6.94
C PHE A 33 1.19 7.14 -7.64
N SER A 34 1.64 8.19 -8.34
CA SER A 34 2.99 8.22 -8.88
C SER A 34 4.02 8.61 -7.82
N CYS A 35 5.16 7.93 -7.86
CA CYS A 35 6.31 8.14 -6.97
C CYS A 35 7.18 9.37 -7.32
N LYS A 36 6.66 10.32 -8.13
CA LYS A 36 7.39 11.54 -8.50
C LYS A 36 7.45 12.48 -7.29
N GLN A 37 8.66 12.67 -6.75
CA GLN A 37 8.92 13.56 -5.62
C GLN A 37 9.14 14.99 -6.14
N THR A 38 8.15 15.86 -5.99
CA THR A 38 8.27 17.27 -6.38
C THR A 38 7.99 18.19 -5.19
N GLY A 39 8.71 19.31 -5.11
CA GLY A 39 8.46 20.34 -4.10
C GLY A 39 8.60 19.85 -2.66
N THR A 40 7.49 19.85 -1.92
CA THR A 40 7.40 19.43 -0.51
C THR A 40 7.75 17.96 -0.31
N ASP A 41 7.36 17.08 -1.24
CA ASP A 41 7.64 15.64 -1.17
C ASP A 41 9.15 15.35 -1.12
N ARG A 42 9.95 16.15 -1.83
CA ARG A 42 11.41 15.98 -1.86
C ARG A 42 12.05 16.31 -0.52
N LYS A 43 11.54 17.34 0.16
CA LYS A 43 12.00 17.71 1.51
C LYS A 43 11.60 16.65 2.53
N LEU A 44 10.35 16.21 2.48
CA LEU A 44 9.85 15.17 3.38
C LEU A 44 10.59 13.84 3.16
N SER A 45 10.79 13.42 1.91
CA SER A 45 11.59 12.25 1.57
C SER A 45 13.00 12.30 2.16
N PHE A 46 13.67 13.45 2.07
CA PHE A 46 15.02 13.61 2.62
C PHE A 46 15.01 13.54 4.15
N SER A 47 14.04 14.20 4.80
CA SER A 47 13.86 14.15 6.25
C SER A 47 13.64 12.71 6.75
N LEU A 48 12.75 11.96 6.09
CA LEU A 48 12.47 10.57 6.43
C LEU A 48 13.70 9.66 6.22
N GLU A 49 14.48 9.90 5.16
CA GLU A 49 15.71 9.12 4.92
C GLU A 49 16.76 9.35 6.01
N GLN A 50 16.94 10.60 6.45
CA GLN A 50 17.84 10.91 7.58
C GLN A 50 17.34 10.26 8.87
N GLU A 51 16.05 10.39 9.18
CA GLU A 51 15.45 9.80 10.37
C GLU A 51 15.61 8.26 10.43
N ILE A 52 15.49 7.56 9.30
CA ILE A 52 15.74 6.12 9.23
C ILE A 52 17.22 5.79 9.44
N LEU A 53 18.14 6.57 8.87
CA LEU A 53 19.58 6.36 9.03
C LEU A 53 20.02 6.59 10.47
N ASP A 54 19.57 7.68 11.10
CA ASP A 54 19.84 7.99 12.50
C ASP A 54 19.34 6.88 13.43
N TYR A 55 18.15 6.32 13.15
CA TYR A 55 17.60 5.18 13.89
C TYR A 55 18.47 3.92 13.74
N LEU A 56 18.91 3.61 12.52
CA LEU A 56 19.80 2.48 12.27
C LEU A 56 21.11 2.64 13.03
N GLU A 57 21.74 3.83 12.96
CA GLU A 57 22.98 4.14 13.69
C GLU A 57 22.83 3.94 15.21
N GLN A 58 21.73 4.42 15.80
CA GLN A 58 21.43 4.22 17.23
C GLN A 58 21.18 2.74 17.60
N SER A 59 20.58 1.97 16.69
CA SER A 59 20.32 0.54 16.91
C SER A 59 21.59 -0.31 16.94
N PHE A 60 22.64 0.09 16.21
CA PHE A 60 23.93 -0.64 16.21
C PHE A 60 24.74 -0.44 17.49
N ASP A 61 24.58 0.69 18.18
CA ASP A 61 25.27 0.99 19.44
C ASP A 61 24.59 0.36 20.67
N SER A 62 23.37 -0.14 20.52
CA SER A 62 22.55 -0.70 21.61
C SER A 62 22.50 -2.23 21.51
N ASP A 63 23.02 -2.95 22.51
CA ASP A 63 23.00 -4.43 22.62
C ASP A 63 21.59 -5.05 22.69
N SER A 64 20.54 -4.22 22.64
CA SER A 64 19.14 -4.59 22.70
C SER A 64 18.42 -4.01 21.50
N HIS A 65 17.81 -4.91 20.73
CA HIS A 65 17.07 -4.71 19.47
C HIS A 65 17.93 -4.95 18.22
N LEU A 66 17.76 -6.15 17.64
CA LEU A 66 18.22 -6.48 16.30
C LEU A 66 17.83 -5.34 15.35
N PRO A 67 18.77 -4.78 14.58
CA PRO A 67 18.44 -3.85 13.51
C PRO A 67 17.32 -4.47 12.69
N VAL A 68 16.28 -3.69 12.41
CA VAL A 68 15.20 -4.13 11.54
C VAL A 68 15.83 -4.45 10.18
N GLU A 69 16.11 -5.72 9.93
CA GLU A 69 17.03 -6.19 8.87
C GLU A 69 16.60 -5.67 7.50
N TYR A 70 15.29 -5.47 7.29
CA TYR A 70 14.76 -4.92 6.05
C TYR A 70 15.17 -3.45 5.80
N LEU A 71 15.39 -2.63 6.83
CA LEU A 71 15.78 -1.21 6.70
C LEU A 71 17.25 -1.03 6.29
N ILE A 72 18.06 -2.09 6.35
CA ILE A 72 19.45 -2.08 5.88
C ILE A 72 19.49 -1.83 4.37
N SER A 73 18.52 -2.41 3.64
CA SER A 73 18.45 -2.30 2.19
C SER A 73 17.97 -0.90 1.77
N ARG A 74 18.71 -0.28 0.84
CA ARG A 74 18.34 1.04 0.30
C ARG A 74 16.99 0.99 -0.42
N SER A 75 16.68 -0.11 -1.09
CA SER A 75 15.41 -0.32 -1.78
C SER A 75 14.24 -0.30 -0.80
N SER A 76 14.31 -1.05 0.29
CA SER A 76 13.23 -1.12 1.28
C SER A 76 13.05 0.21 2.01
N ARG A 77 14.14 0.94 2.32
CA ARG A 77 14.01 2.33 2.84
C ARG A 77 13.28 3.24 1.87
N LYS A 78 13.60 3.15 0.58
CA LYS A 78 12.95 3.95 -0.45
C LYS A 78 11.46 3.59 -0.59
N THR A 79 11.11 2.32 -0.52
CA THR A 79 9.73 1.85 -0.49
C THR A 79 8.98 2.40 0.72
N LEU A 80 9.56 2.30 1.92
CA LEU A 80 8.97 2.86 3.15
C LEU A 80 8.72 4.38 3.02
N ILE A 81 9.69 5.11 2.47
CA ILE A 81 9.53 6.56 2.23
C ILE A 81 8.36 6.84 1.27
N TYR A 82 8.21 6.05 0.20
CA TYR A 82 7.07 6.20 -0.71
C TYR A 82 5.73 5.86 -0.04
N LEU A 83 5.68 4.83 0.80
CA LEU A 83 4.47 4.50 1.57
C LEU A 83 4.08 5.63 2.51
N VAL A 84 5.04 6.19 3.26
CA VAL A 84 4.79 7.34 4.14
C VAL A 84 4.35 8.57 3.35
N LEU A 85 4.98 8.86 2.21
CA LEU A 85 4.57 9.96 1.33
C LEU A 85 3.15 9.76 0.80
N THR A 86 2.74 8.54 0.46
CA THR A 86 1.36 8.24 0.05
C THR A 86 0.39 8.51 1.19
N LEU A 87 0.71 8.05 2.41
CA LEU A 87 -0.12 8.32 3.59
C LEU A 87 -0.22 9.81 3.91
N SER A 88 0.88 10.57 3.84
CA SER A 88 0.85 12.03 4.00
C SER A 88 -0.02 12.74 2.97
N HIS A 89 -0.15 12.19 1.76
CA HIS A 89 -1.07 12.72 0.75
C HIS A 89 -2.53 12.37 1.05
N MET A 90 -2.79 11.14 1.50
CA MET A 90 -4.14 10.70 1.86
C MET A 90 -4.68 11.39 3.13
N TYR A 91 -3.81 11.64 4.10
CA TYR A 91 -4.16 12.21 5.40
C TYR A 91 -3.20 13.36 5.75
N PRO A 92 -3.35 14.54 5.11
CA PRO A 92 -2.42 15.66 5.26
C PRO A 92 -2.39 16.25 6.67
N ASP A 93 -3.44 16.02 7.46
CA ASP A 93 -3.55 16.47 8.85
C ASP A 93 -2.91 15.50 9.86
N TYR A 94 -2.38 14.36 9.40
CA TYR A 94 -1.75 13.35 10.25
C TYR A 94 -0.22 13.32 10.07
N ASP A 95 0.51 13.25 11.18
CA ASP A 95 1.97 13.18 11.19
C ASP A 95 2.46 11.71 11.20
N PHE A 96 3.01 11.25 10.08
CA PHE A 96 3.47 9.88 9.85
C PHE A 96 4.98 9.65 10.11
N SER A 97 5.61 10.40 11.01
CA SER A 97 7.07 10.35 11.33
C SER A 97 7.75 8.97 11.11
N ALA A 98 8.95 8.94 10.51
CA ALA A 98 9.58 7.69 10.04
C ALA A 98 9.91 6.69 11.17
N VAL A 99 10.22 7.20 12.37
CA VAL A 99 10.57 6.39 13.56
C VAL A 99 9.42 5.49 14.00
N ARG A 100 8.17 5.74 13.57
CA ARG A 100 7.03 4.85 13.87
C ARG A 100 6.58 4.05 12.66
N SER A 101 6.76 4.57 11.45
CA SER A 101 6.24 3.93 10.23
C SER A 101 6.83 2.54 9.99
N HIS A 102 8.11 2.33 10.31
CA HIS A 102 8.74 1.02 10.13
C HIS A 102 8.14 -0.09 11.02
N LEU A 103 7.40 0.26 12.07
CA LEU A 103 6.68 -0.69 12.94
C LEU A 103 5.32 -1.11 12.35
N TYR A 104 4.77 -0.32 11.43
CA TYR A 104 3.45 -0.55 10.84
C TYR A 104 3.50 -1.27 9.50
N PHE A 105 4.64 -1.19 8.80
CA PHE A 105 4.82 -1.82 7.50
C PHE A 105 5.60 -3.13 7.61
N ARG A 106 5.10 -4.12 6.88
CA ARG A 106 5.75 -5.39 6.65
C ARG A 106 5.71 -5.69 5.16
N GLU A 107 6.83 -6.18 4.64
CA GLU A 107 6.87 -6.72 3.28
C GLU A 107 6.17 -8.08 3.27
N GLU A 108 5.25 -8.25 2.32
CA GLU A 108 4.42 -9.44 2.20
C GLU A 108 4.66 -10.12 0.86
N GLU A 109 4.71 -11.45 0.89
CA GLU A 109 4.78 -12.25 -0.33
C GLU A 109 3.40 -12.38 -0.97
N TRP A 110 3.39 -12.56 -2.30
CA TRP A 110 2.16 -12.72 -3.07
C TRP A 110 1.24 -13.83 -2.54
N ASP A 111 1.82 -14.98 -2.15
CA ASP A 111 1.05 -16.10 -1.62
C ASP A 111 0.37 -15.76 -0.29
N ASN A 112 1.01 -14.95 0.56
CA ASN A 112 0.38 -14.50 1.80
C ASN A 112 -0.77 -13.52 1.53
N PHE A 113 -0.57 -12.57 0.60
CA PHE A 113 -1.65 -11.70 0.14
C PHE A 113 -2.84 -12.51 -0.39
N LYS A 114 -2.59 -13.53 -1.22
CA LYS A 114 -3.64 -14.40 -1.76
C LYS A 114 -4.38 -15.16 -0.66
N GLN A 115 -3.68 -15.68 0.34
CA GLN A 115 -4.32 -16.33 1.49
C GLN A 115 -5.22 -15.37 2.28
N ILE A 116 -4.77 -14.13 2.50
CA ILE A 116 -5.58 -13.08 3.15
C ILE A 116 -6.81 -12.76 2.29
N TYR A 117 -6.64 -12.60 0.99
CA TYR A 117 -7.73 -12.40 0.05
C TYR A 117 -8.75 -13.55 0.12
N ASP A 118 -8.30 -14.79 0.02
CA ASP A 118 -9.18 -15.97 0.05
C ASP A 118 -9.90 -16.11 1.40
N MET A 119 -9.32 -15.64 2.50
CA MET A 119 -9.93 -15.69 3.81
C MET A 119 -10.96 -14.59 4.05
N TYR A 120 -10.66 -13.34 3.64
CA TYR A 120 -11.46 -12.17 4.01
C TYR A 120 -12.35 -11.64 2.88
N LEU A 121 -12.02 -11.92 1.61
CA LEU A 121 -12.75 -11.43 0.44
C LEU A 121 -13.47 -12.54 -0.33
N PHE A 122 -13.57 -13.75 0.23
CA PHE A 122 -14.26 -14.88 -0.39
C PHE A 122 -15.72 -14.55 -0.77
N GLU A 123 -16.48 -13.96 0.16
CA GLU A 123 -17.87 -13.59 -0.10
C GLU A 123 -17.98 -12.49 -1.15
N ALA A 124 -17.07 -11.51 -1.13
CA ALA A 124 -17.00 -10.50 -2.16
C ALA A 124 -16.70 -11.12 -3.54
N ALA A 125 -15.75 -12.05 -3.61
CA ALA A 125 -15.43 -12.75 -4.86
C ALA A 125 -16.62 -13.55 -5.40
N ARG A 126 -17.42 -14.17 -4.52
CA ARG A 126 -18.64 -14.89 -4.89
C ARG A 126 -19.73 -13.96 -5.44
N GLU A 127 -19.96 -12.82 -4.77
CA GLU A 127 -20.93 -11.82 -5.25
C GLU A 127 -20.48 -11.22 -6.59
N TRP A 128 -19.19 -10.93 -6.74
CA TRP A 128 -18.63 -10.48 -8.01
C TRP A 128 -18.88 -11.49 -9.13
N ALA A 129 -18.57 -12.77 -8.91
CA ALA A 129 -18.77 -13.83 -9.90
C ALA A 129 -20.25 -13.95 -10.29
N THR A 130 -21.17 -13.80 -9.33
CA THR A 130 -22.62 -13.83 -9.59
C THR A 130 -23.07 -12.66 -10.46
N ALA A 131 -22.56 -11.45 -10.18
CA ALA A 131 -22.89 -10.24 -10.93
C ALA A 131 -22.24 -10.19 -12.33
N ASN A 132 -21.05 -10.79 -12.48
CA ASN A 132 -20.19 -10.64 -13.66
C ASN A 132 -19.95 -11.98 -14.40
N GLY A 133 -20.95 -12.86 -14.45
CA GLY A 133 -20.94 -14.04 -15.34
C GLY A 133 -19.86 -15.08 -15.04
N GLY A 134 -19.48 -15.25 -13.78
CA GLY A 134 -18.47 -16.20 -13.33
C GLY A 134 -17.02 -15.70 -13.46
N SER A 135 -16.82 -14.42 -13.74
CA SER A 135 -15.47 -13.84 -13.77
C SER A 135 -14.80 -13.88 -12.38
N SER A 136 -13.50 -14.08 -12.38
CA SER A 136 -12.67 -14.17 -11.17
C SER A 136 -12.30 -12.78 -10.68
N PHE A 137 -12.75 -12.43 -9.47
CA PHE A 137 -12.50 -11.10 -8.91
C PHE A 137 -11.01 -10.83 -8.66
N ILE A 138 -10.26 -11.82 -8.18
CA ILE A 138 -8.82 -11.69 -7.94
C ILE A 138 -8.06 -11.42 -9.25
N ASP A 139 -8.46 -12.07 -10.35
CA ASP A 139 -7.79 -11.87 -11.64
C ASP A 139 -8.05 -10.46 -12.19
N ILE A 140 -9.28 -9.94 -12.00
CA ILE A 140 -9.60 -8.55 -12.36
C ILE A 140 -8.79 -7.57 -11.51
N LEU A 141 -8.69 -7.81 -10.21
CA LEU A 141 -7.91 -6.99 -9.30
C LEU A 141 -6.42 -6.97 -9.68
N THR A 142 -5.82 -8.14 -9.91
CA THR A 142 -4.39 -8.23 -10.26
C THR A 142 -4.11 -7.62 -11.62
N ASN A 143 -4.97 -7.87 -12.63
CA ASN A 143 -4.78 -7.28 -13.94
C ASN A 143 -4.84 -5.74 -13.88
N ALA A 144 -5.76 -5.18 -13.09
CA ALA A 144 -5.85 -3.74 -12.92
C ALA A 144 -4.60 -3.16 -12.23
N ILE A 145 -4.04 -3.86 -11.24
CA ILE A 145 -2.80 -3.46 -10.57
C ILE A 145 -1.61 -3.53 -11.54
N ASP A 146 -1.47 -4.63 -12.27
CA ASP A 146 -0.40 -4.85 -13.25
C ASP A 146 -0.43 -3.78 -14.36
N GLU A 147 -1.61 -3.45 -14.87
CA GLU A 147 -1.76 -2.41 -15.90
C GLU A 147 -1.40 -1.00 -15.40
N VAL A 148 -1.72 -0.67 -14.13
CA VAL A 148 -1.29 0.60 -13.51
C VAL A 148 0.24 0.65 -13.40
N GLU A 149 0.86 -0.45 -12.96
CA GLU A 149 2.32 -0.53 -12.83
C GLU A 149 3.01 -0.39 -14.19
N ILE A 150 2.52 -1.10 -15.21
CA ILE A 150 3.03 -1.01 -16.59
C ILE A 150 2.87 0.42 -17.15
N SER A 151 1.75 1.09 -16.86
CA SER A 151 1.50 2.46 -17.32
C SER A 151 2.41 3.51 -16.68
N LEU A 152 3.18 3.13 -15.65
CA LEU A 152 4.10 3.99 -14.91
C LEU A 152 5.58 3.83 -15.30
N ILE A 153 5.90 2.84 -16.14
CA ILE A 153 7.24 2.57 -16.69
C ILE A 153 7.41 3.30 -18.02
#